data_AF-A0A5P8P0K6-F1
#
_entry.id   AF-A0A5P8P0K6-F1
#
_cell.length_a   1.000
_cell.length_b   1.000
_cell.length_c   1.000
_cell.angle_alpha   90.00
_cell.angle_beta   90.00
_cell.angle_gamma   90.00
#
_symmetry.space_group_name_H-M   'P 1'
#
loop_
_entity.id
_entity.type
_entity.pdbx_description
1 polymer ?
#
loop_
_entity_poly.entity_id
_entity_poly.type
_entity_poly.pdbx_seq_one_letter_code
_entity_poly.pdbx_strand_id
1 'polypeptide(L)'
;MFDTKEQLEEYIEKIFNNLELFEWDVLHVSTNTDRAEVIEILAKKFVHESLKNDINFLYITDIENIKYNKIKQAMFKEIVGEWVFFCDDVLSYSKDDALNAVKKEGRVNFINKIVSSYFQKFHSIIFTEMFDSFLELFNNMPITKNKQIFIDKILQSSLNRDAKSITIRKFSQLYGRVRIAQDLKNKEITKLNLRIKELMSKLHSTQDINYDEDNELLYDIEDLQEDLEDLEEKGLYEFDELIAKLRENMLESMRIASLGV
;
A
#
# COMPACT_ATOMS: atom_id res chain seq x y z
N MET A 1 7.70 -13.12 -34.28
CA MET A 1 8.59 -13.27 -33.11
C MET A 1 9.98 -13.48 -33.69
N PHE A 2 10.94 -12.64 -33.29
CA PHE A 2 12.26 -12.39 -33.89
C PHE A 2 12.88 -13.54 -34.71
N ASP A 3 13.33 -13.23 -35.93
CA ASP A 3 13.85 -14.23 -36.88
C ASP A 3 15.30 -14.65 -36.54
N THR A 4 16.01 -13.86 -35.72
CA THR A 4 17.39 -14.11 -35.33
C THR A 4 17.66 -13.74 -33.87
N LYS A 5 18.69 -14.38 -33.28
CA LYS A 5 19.18 -14.06 -31.93
C LYS A 5 19.70 -12.62 -31.81
N GLU A 6 20.19 -12.05 -32.92
CA GLU A 6 20.74 -10.69 -32.97
C GLU A 6 19.62 -9.64 -32.86
N GLN A 7 18.54 -9.79 -33.63
CA GLN A 7 17.35 -8.94 -33.53
C GLN A 7 16.71 -8.97 -32.15
N LEU A 8 16.75 -10.14 -31.50
CA LEU A 8 16.22 -10.37 -30.18
C LEU A 8 17.06 -9.67 -29.09
N GLU A 9 18.38 -9.80 -29.16
CA GLU A 9 19.28 -9.08 -28.24
C GLU A 9 19.20 -7.56 -28.45
N GLU A 10 19.07 -7.09 -29.69
CA GLU A 10 18.83 -5.67 -30.00
C GLU A 10 17.54 -5.15 -29.36
N TYR A 11 16.46 -5.93 -29.41
CA TYR A 11 15.21 -5.56 -28.77
C TYR A 11 15.31 -5.53 -27.23
N ILE A 12 15.99 -6.51 -26.64
CA ILE A 12 16.25 -6.52 -25.19
C ILE A 12 17.08 -5.29 -24.78
N GLU A 13 18.12 -4.95 -25.54
CA GLU A 13 18.90 -3.73 -25.31
C GLU A 13 18.03 -2.48 -25.44
N LYS A 14 17.10 -2.44 -26.40
CA LYS A 14 16.15 -1.33 -26.54
C LYS A 14 15.27 -1.19 -25.29
N ILE A 15 14.75 -2.30 -24.75
CA ILE A 15 13.95 -2.32 -23.51
C ILE A 15 14.76 -1.75 -22.33
N PHE A 16 15.99 -2.23 -22.11
CA PHE A 16 16.82 -1.77 -20.98
C PHE A 16 17.46 -0.39 -21.16
N ASN A 17 17.31 0.24 -22.32
CA ASN A 17 17.77 1.60 -22.58
C ASN A 17 16.63 2.63 -22.60
N ASN A 18 15.38 2.19 -22.54
CA ASN A 18 14.21 3.07 -22.57
C ASN A 18 13.27 2.75 -21.40
N LEU A 19 13.21 3.66 -20.42
CA LEU A 19 12.36 3.53 -19.24
C LEU A 19 10.88 3.39 -19.59
N GLU A 20 10.36 4.25 -20.46
CA GLU A 20 8.95 4.24 -20.84
C GLU A 20 8.59 2.94 -21.55
N LEU A 21 9.48 2.44 -22.42
CA LEU A 21 9.28 1.17 -23.10
C LEU A 21 9.31 0.01 -22.11
N PHE A 22 10.25 0.00 -21.15
CA PHE A 22 10.29 -1.03 -20.11
C PHE A 22 9.02 -1.02 -19.26
N GLU A 23 8.60 0.16 -18.79
CA GLU A 23 7.38 0.29 -18.00
C GLU A 23 6.15 -0.19 -18.78
N TRP A 24 6.03 0.18 -20.05
CA TRP A 24 4.89 -0.20 -20.88
C TRP A 24 4.87 -1.69 -21.27
N ASP A 25 5.98 -2.20 -21.84
CA ASP A 25 6.07 -3.58 -22.33
C ASP A 25 6.16 -4.60 -21.18
N VAL A 26 6.95 -4.31 -20.15
CA VAL A 26 7.32 -5.28 -19.10
C VAL A 26 6.47 -5.12 -17.84
N LEU A 27 6.20 -3.89 -17.41
CA LEU A 27 5.46 -3.64 -16.16
C LEU A 27 3.98 -3.32 -16.39
N HIS A 28 3.57 -3.13 -17.65
CA HIS A 28 2.22 -2.69 -18.04
C HIS A 28 1.79 -1.37 -17.37
N VAL A 29 2.74 -0.44 -17.20
CA VAL A 29 2.55 0.88 -16.60
C VAL A 29 2.67 1.95 -17.68
N SER A 30 1.65 2.80 -17.80
CA SER A 30 1.63 3.95 -18.73
C SER A 30 1.54 5.29 -18.02
N THR A 31 0.95 5.34 -16.83
CA THR A 31 0.64 6.60 -16.12
C THR A 31 1.26 6.67 -14.72
N ASN A 32 1.15 7.82 -14.06
CA ASN A 32 1.51 7.92 -12.65
C ASN A 32 0.51 7.22 -11.73
N THR A 33 -0.74 7.07 -12.17
CA THR A 33 -1.80 6.37 -11.44
C THR A 33 -1.47 4.88 -11.39
N ASP A 34 -1.15 4.27 -12.54
CA ASP A 34 -0.74 2.86 -12.63
C ASP A 34 0.50 2.58 -11.73
N ARG A 35 1.46 3.51 -11.69
CA ARG A 35 2.62 3.38 -10.78
C ARG A 35 2.21 3.38 -9.31
N ALA A 36 1.24 4.22 -8.93
CA ALA A 36 0.74 4.26 -7.56
C ALA A 36 0.00 2.97 -7.21
N GLU A 37 -0.89 2.49 -8.08
CA GLU A 37 -1.64 1.23 -7.92
C GLU A 37 -0.71 0.03 -7.78
N VAL A 38 0.32 -0.09 -8.63
CA VAL A 38 1.34 -1.14 -8.49
C VAL A 38 2.01 -1.06 -7.11
N ILE A 39 2.34 0.14 -6.63
CA ILE A 39 2.95 0.31 -5.31
C ILE A 39 1.96 -0.01 -4.19
N GLU A 40 0.68 0.26 -4.32
CA GLU A 40 -0.36 -0.13 -3.35
C GLU A 40 -0.46 -1.65 -3.22
N ILE A 41 -0.48 -2.36 -4.36
CA ILE A 41 -0.46 -3.84 -4.37
C ILE A 41 0.82 -4.36 -3.70
N LEU A 42 1.97 -3.79 -4.06
CA LEU A 42 3.26 -4.16 -3.47
C LEU A 42 3.34 -3.83 -1.98
N ALA A 43 2.78 -2.70 -1.52
CA ALA A 43 2.73 -2.31 -0.12
C ALA A 43 2.03 -3.38 0.71
N LYS A 44 0.81 -3.78 0.29
CA LYS A 44 0.03 -4.85 0.94
C LYS A 44 0.81 -6.16 0.98
N LYS A 45 1.36 -6.59 -0.17
CA LYS A 45 2.19 -7.81 -0.27
C LYS A 45 3.42 -7.76 0.64
N PHE A 46 4.13 -6.64 0.70
CA PHE A 46 5.34 -6.51 1.50
C PHE A 46 5.04 -6.51 2.99
N VAL A 47 4.08 -5.71 3.43
CA VAL A 47 3.73 -5.58 4.85
C VAL A 47 3.08 -6.85 5.38
N HIS A 48 2.18 -7.48 4.64
CA HIS A 48 1.41 -8.61 5.18
C HIS A 48 2.01 -9.98 4.89
N GLU A 49 2.85 -10.09 3.85
CA GLU A 49 3.36 -11.39 3.40
C GLU A 49 4.89 -11.46 3.41
N SER A 50 5.56 -10.76 2.50
CA SER A 50 6.96 -11.06 2.15
C SER A 50 7.99 -10.44 3.11
N LEU A 51 7.66 -9.30 3.71
CA LEU A 51 8.49 -8.59 4.70
C LEU A 51 7.80 -8.48 6.06
N LYS A 52 6.76 -9.29 6.33
CA LYS A 52 5.97 -9.18 7.57
C LYS A 52 6.82 -9.16 8.85
N ASN A 53 7.86 -9.98 8.93
CA ASN A 53 8.72 -10.03 10.11
C ASN A 53 9.72 -8.86 10.20
N ASP A 54 9.87 -8.08 9.13
CA ASP A 54 10.84 -6.98 9.02
C ASP A 54 10.18 -5.59 9.09
N ILE A 55 8.89 -5.46 8.72
CA ILE A 55 8.21 -4.14 8.66
C ILE A 55 6.78 -4.11 9.23
N ASN A 56 6.15 -5.24 9.55
CA ASN A 56 4.79 -5.27 10.09
C ASN A 56 4.80 -5.25 11.63
N PHE A 57 4.15 -4.24 12.20
CA PHE A 57 4.18 -4.01 13.65
C PHE A 57 3.46 -5.10 14.46
N LEU A 58 2.61 -5.92 13.83
CA LEU A 58 2.01 -7.10 14.48
C LEU A 58 3.03 -8.21 14.75
N TYR A 59 4.10 -8.29 13.95
CA TYR A 59 5.10 -9.37 14.00
C TYR A 59 6.46 -8.91 14.55
N ILE A 60 6.74 -7.61 14.47
CA ILE A 60 7.97 -7.05 15.04
C ILE A 60 7.87 -7.00 16.57
N THR A 61 8.95 -7.41 17.23
CA THR A 61 9.06 -7.39 18.70
C THR A 61 9.97 -6.27 19.23
N ASP A 62 10.77 -5.65 18.35
CA ASP A 62 11.67 -4.54 18.68
C ASP A 62 11.82 -3.59 17.49
N ILE A 63 11.83 -2.29 17.77
CA ILE A 63 11.91 -1.20 16.77
C ILE A 63 13.23 -1.27 16.01
N GLU A 64 14.30 -1.68 16.69
CA GLU A 64 15.63 -1.82 16.08
C GLU A 64 15.66 -2.91 14.99
N ASN A 65 14.66 -3.80 14.96
CA ASN A 65 14.56 -4.86 13.95
C ASN A 65 13.91 -4.40 12.65
N ILE A 66 13.45 -3.15 12.54
CA ILE A 66 12.83 -2.65 11.30
C ILE A 66 13.88 -2.50 10.20
N LYS A 67 13.69 -3.19 9.07
CA LYS A 67 14.66 -3.20 7.97
C LYS A 67 14.13 -2.54 6.70
N TYR A 68 14.18 -1.21 6.64
CA TYR A 68 13.74 -0.44 5.47
C TYR A 68 14.50 -0.80 4.18
N ASN A 69 15.78 -1.18 4.29
CA ASN A 69 16.58 -1.60 3.13
C ASN A 69 16.01 -2.86 2.44
N LYS A 70 15.21 -3.67 3.14
CA LYS A 70 14.54 -4.84 2.56
C LYS A 70 13.43 -4.47 1.60
N ILE A 71 12.83 -3.28 1.73
CA ILE A 71 11.74 -2.82 0.85
C ILE A 71 12.27 -2.66 -0.58
N LYS A 72 13.35 -1.91 -0.78
CA LYS A 72 13.97 -1.75 -2.11
C LYS A 72 14.43 -3.08 -2.70
N GLN A 73 14.95 -3.98 -1.86
CA GLN A 73 15.33 -5.33 -2.30
C GLN A 73 14.11 -6.15 -2.75
N ALA A 74 12.97 -6.03 -2.06
CA ALA A 74 11.74 -6.68 -2.45
C ALA A 74 11.21 -6.10 -3.78
N MET A 75 11.14 -4.77 -3.91
CA MET A 75 10.76 -4.10 -5.18
C MET A 75 11.63 -4.54 -6.35
N PHE A 76 12.95 -4.62 -6.16
CA PHE A 76 13.86 -5.10 -7.19
C PHE A 76 13.50 -6.53 -7.63
N LYS A 77 13.20 -7.42 -6.68
CA LYS A 77 12.82 -8.81 -6.99
C LYS A 77 11.50 -8.89 -7.75
N GLU A 78 10.53 -8.05 -7.42
CA GLU A 78 9.24 -8.00 -8.12
C GLU A 78 9.42 -7.55 -9.57
N ILE A 79 10.18 -6.46 -9.81
CA ILE A 79 10.46 -5.99 -11.18
C ILE A 79 11.25 -7.04 -11.99
N VAL A 80 12.20 -7.75 -11.36
CA VAL A 80 12.88 -8.87 -12.03
C VAL A 80 11.93 -10.03 -12.30
N GLY A 81 10.95 -10.27 -11.43
CA GLY A 81 9.88 -11.24 -11.62
C GLY A 81 9.06 -10.93 -12.88
N GLU A 82 8.60 -9.69 -13.03
CA GLU A 82 7.86 -9.22 -14.21
C GLU A 82 8.71 -9.34 -15.49
N TRP A 83 10.00 -8.98 -15.42
CA TRP A 83 10.90 -9.21 -16.55
C TRP A 83 10.99 -10.68 -16.96
N VAL A 84 11.10 -11.58 -15.98
CA VAL A 84 11.15 -13.02 -16.24
C VAL A 84 9.83 -13.51 -16.85
N PHE A 85 8.70 -13.01 -16.35
CA PHE A 85 7.38 -13.33 -16.89
C PHE A 85 7.22 -12.86 -18.34
N PHE A 86 7.56 -11.59 -18.62
CA PHE A 86 7.58 -11.04 -19.98
C PHE A 86 8.49 -11.84 -20.92
N CYS A 87 9.67 -12.24 -20.45
CA CYS A 87 10.59 -13.07 -21.23
C CYS A 87 9.98 -14.43 -21.60
N ASP A 88 9.35 -15.10 -20.65
CA ASP A 88 8.74 -16.41 -20.84
C ASP A 88 7.53 -16.32 -21.79
N ASP A 89 6.62 -15.39 -21.51
CA ASP A 89 5.33 -15.26 -22.21
C ASP A 89 5.45 -14.57 -23.58
N VAL A 90 6.27 -13.52 -23.69
CA VAL A 90 6.34 -12.65 -24.88
C VAL A 90 7.60 -12.86 -25.72
N LEU A 91 8.70 -13.35 -25.13
CA LEU A 91 9.94 -13.59 -25.87
C LEU A 91 10.27 -15.07 -26.05
N SER A 92 9.50 -15.97 -25.44
CA SER A 92 9.78 -17.42 -25.39
C SER A 92 11.19 -17.75 -24.89
N TYR A 93 11.69 -16.94 -23.95
CA TYR A 93 12.97 -17.16 -23.26
C TYR A 93 12.79 -18.14 -22.12
N SER A 94 13.81 -18.99 -21.91
CA SER A 94 13.86 -19.74 -20.66
C SER A 94 14.05 -18.79 -19.47
N LYS A 95 13.50 -19.18 -18.31
CA LYS A 95 13.70 -18.45 -17.05
C LYS A 95 15.17 -18.21 -16.71
N ASP A 96 16.04 -19.19 -16.98
CA ASP A 96 17.47 -19.08 -16.70
C ASP A 96 18.14 -18.04 -17.61
N ASP A 97 17.78 -18.00 -18.88
CA ASP A 97 18.28 -17.01 -19.83
C ASP A 97 17.79 -15.60 -19.47
N ALA A 98 16.52 -15.46 -19.08
CA ALA A 98 15.95 -14.19 -18.61
C ALA A 98 16.68 -13.66 -17.36
N LEU A 99 17.00 -14.53 -16.40
CA LEU A 99 17.76 -14.17 -15.21
C LEU A 99 19.22 -13.79 -15.55
N ASN A 100 19.85 -14.51 -16.48
CA ASN A 100 21.20 -14.19 -16.91
C ASN A 100 21.26 -12.87 -17.70
N ALA A 101 20.20 -12.56 -18.45
CA ALA A 101 20.04 -11.29 -19.12
C ALA A 101 20.05 -10.12 -18.14
N VAL A 102 19.34 -10.22 -16.99
CA VAL A 102 19.30 -9.14 -15.97
C VAL A 102 20.63 -8.95 -15.27
N LYS A 103 21.41 -10.02 -15.05
CA LYS A 103 22.67 -9.95 -14.28
C LYS A 103 23.75 -9.08 -14.92
N LYS A 104 23.61 -8.68 -16.19
CA LYS A 104 24.52 -7.71 -16.82
C LYS A 104 24.48 -6.39 -16.03
N GLU A 105 25.64 -5.87 -15.64
CA GLU A 105 25.77 -4.73 -14.71
C GLU A 105 24.91 -3.51 -15.12
N GLY A 106 24.89 -3.17 -16.41
CA GLY A 106 24.07 -2.06 -16.93
C GLY A 106 22.58 -2.22 -16.68
N ARG A 107 22.06 -3.45 -16.75
CA ARG A 107 20.63 -3.78 -16.60
C ARG A 107 20.22 -3.86 -15.13
N VAL A 108 21.10 -4.38 -14.27
CA VAL A 108 20.91 -4.28 -12.80
C VAL A 108 20.81 -2.82 -12.37
N ASN A 109 21.71 -1.97 -12.88
CA ASN A 109 21.69 -0.53 -12.58
C ASN A 109 20.44 0.15 -13.14
N PHE A 110 19.95 -0.26 -14.30
CA PHE A 110 18.69 0.23 -14.86
C PHE A 110 17.49 -0.10 -13.94
N ILE A 111 17.32 -1.36 -13.52
CA ILE A 111 16.25 -1.75 -12.61
C ILE A 111 16.36 -1.03 -11.26
N ASN A 112 17.58 -0.89 -10.72
CA ASN A 112 17.81 -0.14 -9.48
C ASN A 112 17.38 1.34 -9.59
N LYS A 113 17.53 1.96 -10.77
CA LYS A 113 17.03 3.32 -11.01
C LYS A 113 15.49 3.37 -10.96
N ILE A 114 14.81 2.39 -11.56
CA ILE A 114 13.34 2.28 -11.50
C ILE A 114 12.90 2.14 -10.05
N VAL A 115 13.43 1.16 -9.32
CA VAL A 115 13.13 0.94 -7.90
C VAL A 115 13.34 2.20 -7.09
N SER A 116 14.48 2.87 -7.29
CA SER A 116 14.81 4.09 -6.54
C SER A 116 13.84 5.22 -6.86
N SER A 117 13.46 5.39 -8.11
CA SER A 117 12.49 6.39 -8.55
C SER A 117 11.10 6.14 -7.97
N TYR A 118 10.61 4.89 -8.07
CA TYR A 118 9.31 4.48 -7.53
C TYR A 118 9.29 4.65 -6.02
N PHE A 119 10.30 4.16 -5.32
CA PHE A 119 10.40 4.30 -3.88
C PHE A 119 10.47 5.78 -3.46
N GLN A 120 11.29 6.59 -4.13
CA GLN A 120 11.39 8.02 -3.81
C GLN A 120 10.04 8.74 -3.93
N LYS A 121 9.25 8.41 -4.96
CA LYS A 121 7.97 9.06 -5.23
C LYS A 121 6.81 8.52 -4.40
N PHE A 122 6.79 7.20 -4.13
CA PHE A 122 5.62 6.50 -3.60
C PHE A 122 5.86 5.76 -2.28
N HIS A 123 6.99 5.96 -1.60
CA HIS A 123 7.27 5.33 -0.28
C HIS A 123 6.18 5.60 0.77
N SER A 124 5.48 6.74 0.68
CA SER A 124 4.40 7.09 1.60
C SER A 124 3.27 6.06 1.60
N ILE A 125 3.01 5.40 0.47
CA ILE A 125 2.01 4.32 0.35
C ILE A 125 2.44 3.13 1.20
N ILE A 126 3.69 2.68 1.06
CA ILE A 126 4.25 1.56 1.84
C ILE A 126 4.27 1.89 3.34
N PHE A 127 4.66 3.12 3.71
CA PHE A 127 4.69 3.53 5.11
C PHE A 127 3.31 3.74 5.72
N THR A 128 2.30 4.06 4.89
CA THR A 128 0.91 4.09 5.33
C THR A 128 0.46 2.68 5.70
N GLU A 129 0.71 1.70 4.84
CA GLU A 129 0.40 0.29 5.13
C GLU A 129 1.12 -0.21 6.40
N MET A 130 2.39 0.18 6.59
CA MET A 130 3.10 -0.11 7.84
C MET A 130 2.43 0.54 9.05
N PHE A 131 2.03 1.81 8.95
CA PHE A 131 1.33 2.52 10.02
C PHE A 131 -0.05 1.90 10.33
N ASP A 132 -0.77 1.44 9.32
CA ASP A 132 -2.06 0.77 9.51
C ASP A 132 -1.86 -0.54 10.28
N SER A 133 -0.81 -1.31 9.98
CA SER A 133 -0.44 -2.49 10.79
C SER A 133 -0.09 -2.14 12.26
N PHE A 134 0.39 -0.91 12.51
CA PHE A 134 0.60 -0.41 13.87
C PHE A 134 -0.73 -0.08 14.57
N LEU A 135 -1.71 0.49 13.87
CA LEU A 135 -3.05 0.70 14.41
C LEU A 135 -3.82 -0.63 14.62
N GLU A 136 -3.56 -1.64 13.80
CA GLU A 136 -4.15 -2.96 13.97
C GLU A 136 -3.75 -3.65 15.27
N LEU A 137 -2.60 -3.30 15.88
CA LEU A 137 -2.20 -3.81 17.21
C LEU A 137 -3.26 -3.56 18.28
N PHE A 138 -4.09 -2.54 18.11
CA PHE A 138 -5.12 -2.13 19.06
C PHE A 138 -6.42 -2.94 18.89
N ASN A 139 -6.68 -3.49 17.69
CA ASN A 139 -7.92 -4.17 17.34
C ASN A 139 -7.79 -5.70 17.38
N ASN A 140 -6.67 -6.25 16.89
CA ASN A 140 -6.59 -7.67 16.53
C ASN A 140 -5.98 -8.57 17.59
N MET A 141 -5.68 -8.04 18.78
CA MET A 141 -4.87 -8.76 19.75
C MET A 141 -5.26 -8.49 21.21
N PRO A 142 -5.29 -9.52 22.08
CA PRO A 142 -5.44 -9.30 23.51
C PRO A 142 -4.27 -8.43 23.99
N ILE A 143 -4.63 -7.30 24.60
CA ILE A 143 -3.69 -6.29 25.11
C ILE A 143 -2.96 -6.91 26.29
N THR A 144 -1.74 -7.40 26.04
CA THR A 144 -0.83 -7.87 27.08
C THR A 144 0.06 -6.72 27.54
N LYS A 145 0.59 -6.81 28.77
CA LYS A 145 1.55 -5.84 29.30
C LYS A 145 2.75 -5.63 28.35
N ASN A 146 3.20 -6.69 27.69
CA ASN A 146 4.32 -6.63 26.74
C ASN A 146 3.99 -5.80 25.49
N LYS A 147 2.76 -5.88 24.97
CA LYS A 147 2.32 -5.07 23.82
C LYS A 147 2.17 -3.60 24.20
N GLN A 148 1.64 -3.32 25.38
CA GLN A 148 1.58 -1.94 25.89
C GLN A 148 2.99 -1.35 25.99
N ILE A 149 3.95 -2.10 26.53
CA ILE A 149 5.35 -1.69 26.61
C ILE A 149 5.94 -1.46 25.20
N PHE A 150 5.65 -2.34 24.25
CA PHE A 150 6.13 -2.20 22.87
C PHE A 150 5.56 -0.95 22.19
N ILE A 151 4.26 -0.70 22.31
CA ILE A 151 3.61 0.50 21.78
C ILE A 151 4.18 1.76 22.45
N ASP A 152 4.35 1.76 23.77
CA ASP A 152 4.97 2.86 24.50
C ASP A 152 6.39 3.13 23.99
N LYS A 153 7.19 2.07 23.72
CA LYS A 153 8.51 2.21 23.09
C LYS A 153 8.40 2.87 21.72
N ILE A 154 7.44 2.48 20.87
CA ILE A 154 7.27 3.07 19.53
C ILE A 154 6.96 4.56 19.64
N LEU A 155 6.00 4.92 20.48
CA LEU A 155 5.55 6.30 20.69
C LEU A 155 6.64 7.20 21.29
N GLN A 156 7.64 6.62 21.97
CA GLN A 156 8.76 7.33 22.59
C GLN A 156 10.06 7.24 21.77
N SER A 157 10.05 6.48 20.66
CA SER A 157 11.23 6.27 19.83
C SER A 157 11.45 7.40 18.82
N SER A 158 12.54 7.29 18.06
CA SER A 158 12.82 8.13 16.90
C SER A 158 11.83 7.95 15.74
N LEU A 159 10.92 6.97 15.79
CA LEU A 159 9.79 6.92 14.86
C LEU A 159 8.75 8.01 15.13
N ASN A 160 8.80 8.65 16.29
CA ASN A 160 7.94 9.75 16.66
C ASN A 160 8.78 11.02 16.92
N ARG A 161 9.48 11.49 15.87
CA ARG A 161 10.56 12.50 15.94
C ARG A 161 10.21 13.78 16.69
N ASP A 162 8.93 14.15 16.76
CA ASP A 162 8.48 15.33 17.47
C ASP A 162 7.66 14.99 18.72
N ALA A 163 8.23 14.13 19.57
CA ALA A 163 7.62 13.77 20.86
C ALA A 163 7.18 15.01 21.66
N LYS A 164 7.82 16.18 21.49
CA LYS A 164 7.47 17.43 22.18
C LYS A 164 6.21 18.11 21.65
N SER A 165 5.89 18.01 20.35
CA SER A 165 4.68 18.62 19.78
C SER A 165 3.47 17.68 19.79
N ILE A 166 3.70 16.36 19.84
CA ILE A 166 2.62 15.37 19.88
C ILE A 166 2.21 15.03 21.32
N THR A 167 0.91 15.16 21.59
CA THR A 167 0.29 14.88 22.90
C THR A 167 0.26 13.38 23.24
N ILE A 168 0.33 12.50 22.23
CA ILE A 168 0.25 11.04 22.37
C ILE A 168 1.66 10.47 22.61
N ARG A 169 1.91 9.99 23.83
CA ARG A 169 3.19 9.35 24.23
C ARG A 169 3.03 8.01 24.93
N LYS A 170 1.78 7.63 25.22
CA LYS A 170 1.44 6.42 25.94
C LYS A 170 0.35 5.64 25.23
N PHE A 171 0.40 4.33 25.36
CA PHE A 171 -0.59 3.38 24.91
C PHE A 171 -2.01 3.82 25.32
N SER A 172 -2.23 4.19 26.57
CA SER A 172 -3.56 4.55 27.07
C SER A 172 -4.15 5.78 26.37
N GLN A 173 -3.32 6.74 25.95
CA GLN A 173 -3.76 7.92 25.23
C GLN A 173 -4.15 7.58 23.79
N LEU A 174 -3.33 6.75 23.12
CA LEU A 174 -3.59 6.32 21.75
C LEU A 174 -4.78 5.36 21.68
N TYR A 175 -4.85 4.38 22.57
CA TYR A 175 -5.91 3.36 22.61
C TYR A 175 -7.31 4.00 22.71
N GLY A 176 -7.48 4.99 23.60
CA GLY A 176 -8.76 5.70 23.71
C GLY A 176 -9.16 6.40 22.41
N ARG A 177 -8.21 7.01 21.72
CA ARG A 177 -8.43 7.70 20.45
C ARG A 177 -8.72 6.74 19.29
N VAL A 178 -7.94 5.68 19.16
CA VAL A 178 -8.17 4.62 18.16
C VAL A 178 -9.58 4.06 18.30
N ARG A 179 -10.02 3.80 19.54
CA ARG A 179 -11.39 3.34 19.80
C ARG A 179 -12.44 4.38 19.39
N ILE A 180 -12.28 5.65 19.75
CA ILE A 180 -13.21 6.71 19.37
C ILE A 180 -13.28 6.86 17.83
N ALA A 181 -12.13 6.89 17.16
CA ALA A 181 -12.04 6.98 15.71
C ALA A 181 -12.72 5.79 15.02
N GLN A 182 -12.49 4.57 15.53
CA GLN A 182 -13.15 3.35 15.04
C GLN A 182 -14.66 3.42 15.23
N ASP A 183 -15.14 3.85 16.40
CA ASP A 183 -16.57 3.99 16.69
C ASP A 183 -17.23 5.03 15.76
N LEU A 184 -16.52 6.13 15.45
CA LEU A 184 -16.97 7.14 14.49
C LEU A 184 -17.06 6.58 13.07
N LYS A 185 -15.99 5.94 12.57
CA LYS A 185 -15.97 5.28 11.25
C LYS A 185 -17.10 4.26 11.12
N ASN A 186 -17.24 3.37 12.10
CA ASN A 186 -18.29 2.35 12.10
C ASN A 186 -19.70 2.95 12.12
N LYS A 187 -19.89 4.09 12.81
CA LYS A 187 -21.17 4.80 12.84
C LYS A 187 -21.53 5.37 11.46
N GLU A 188 -20.56 5.93 10.74
CA GLU A 188 -20.76 6.43 9.38
C GLU A 188 -21.06 5.29 8.38
N ILE A 189 -20.30 4.19 8.45
CA ILE A 189 -20.55 2.95 7.69
C ILE A 189 -21.97 2.44 7.95
N THR A 190 -22.39 2.39 9.21
CA THR A 190 -23.73 1.93 9.59
C THR A 190 -24.81 2.85 9.01
N LYS A 191 -24.58 4.17 9.00
CA LYS A 191 -25.51 5.16 8.45
C LYS A 191 -25.69 4.97 6.95
N LEU A 192 -24.60 4.79 6.19
CA LEU A 192 -24.66 4.52 4.75
C LEU A 192 -25.38 3.20 4.47
N ASN A 193 -25.00 2.12 5.15
CA ASN A 193 -25.66 0.82 5.02
C ASN A 193 -27.18 0.87 5.29
N LEU A 194 -27.60 1.59 6.33
CA LEU A 194 -29.03 1.79 6.61
C LEU A 194 -29.72 2.56 5.47
N ARG A 195 -29.07 3.60 4.94
CA ARG A 195 -29.61 4.39 3.83
C ARG A 195 -29.76 3.58 2.54
N ILE A 196 -28.73 2.82 2.15
CA ILE A 196 -28.77 1.92 1.00
C ILE A 196 -29.92 0.91 1.19
N LYS A 197 -30.04 0.32 2.38
CA LYS A 197 -31.12 -0.63 2.69
C LYS A 197 -32.52 -0.01 2.59
N GLU A 198 -32.69 1.24 3.03
CA GLU A 198 -33.95 1.98 2.88
C GLU A 198 -34.30 2.20 1.40
N LEU A 199 -33.33 2.63 0.58
CA LEU A 199 -33.56 2.85 -0.86
C LEU A 199 -33.84 1.53 -1.60
N MET A 200 -33.08 0.48 -1.31
CA MET A 200 -33.35 -0.86 -1.85
C MET A 200 -34.76 -1.32 -1.45
N SER A 201 -35.19 -1.09 -0.21
CA SER A 201 -36.54 -1.49 0.22
C SER A 201 -37.64 -0.71 -0.52
N LYS A 202 -37.40 0.58 -0.83
CA LYS A 202 -38.32 1.40 -1.65
C LYS A 202 -38.41 0.86 -3.07
N LEU A 203 -37.27 0.61 -3.72
CA LEU A 203 -37.19 0.04 -5.07
C LEU A 203 -37.96 -1.28 -5.19
N HIS A 204 -37.86 -2.17 -4.20
CA HIS A 204 -38.59 -3.44 -4.19
C HIS A 204 -40.09 -3.30 -3.85
N SER A 205 -40.53 -2.15 -3.34
CA SER A 205 -41.92 -1.89 -2.93
C SER A 205 -42.75 -1.16 -3.99
N THR A 206 -42.12 -0.64 -5.05
CA THR A 206 -42.81 0.03 -6.16
C THR A 206 -43.65 -0.99 -6.94
N GLN A 207 -44.96 -1.00 -6.73
CA GLN A 207 -45.91 -1.91 -7.40
C GLN A 207 -46.38 -1.38 -8.77
N ASP A 208 -46.18 -0.09 -9.05
CA ASP A 208 -46.45 0.55 -10.35
C ASP A 208 -45.12 0.94 -10.99
N ILE A 209 -44.88 0.46 -12.21
CA ILE A 209 -43.63 0.61 -12.95
C ILE A 209 -43.48 2.08 -13.39
N ASN A 210 -42.92 2.93 -12.52
CA ASN A 210 -42.42 4.25 -12.90
C ASN A 210 -40.92 4.12 -13.17
N TYR A 211 -40.59 3.80 -14.42
CA TYR A 211 -39.23 3.49 -14.86
C TYR A 211 -38.22 4.63 -14.57
N ASP A 212 -38.68 5.88 -14.56
CA ASP A 212 -37.82 7.03 -14.28
C ASP A 212 -37.47 7.14 -12.78
N GLU A 213 -38.42 6.87 -11.89
CA GLU A 213 -38.20 6.86 -10.43
C GLU A 213 -37.34 5.66 -9.99
N ASP A 214 -37.54 4.49 -10.60
CA ASP A 214 -36.71 3.31 -10.31
C ASP A 214 -35.25 3.51 -10.75
N ASN A 215 -35.02 4.17 -11.89
CA ASN A 215 -33.67 4.52 -12.34
C ASN A 215 -33.00 5.54 -11.43
N GLU A 216 -33.72 6.58 -10.98
CA GLU A 216 -33.17 7.56 -10.02
C GLU A 216 -32.75 6.89 -8.70
N LEU A 217 -33.58 5.95 -8.20
CA LEU A 217 -33.23 5.17 -7.01
C LEU A 217 -32.01 4.26 -7.21
N LEU A 218 -31.83 3.69 -8.40
CA LEU A 218 -30.65 2.89 -8.73
C LEU A 218 -29.37 3.73 -8.72
N TYR A 219 -29.40 4.91 -9.35
CA TYR A 219 -28.27 5.84 -9.31
C TYR A 219 -27.92 6.27 -7.88
N ASP A 220 -28.92 6.63 -7.07
CA ASP A 220 -28.69 6.97 -5.66
C ASP A 220 -28.08 5.81 -4.85
N ILE A 221 -28.44 4.55 -5.18
CA ILE A 221 -27.87 3.37 -4.52
C ILE A 221 -26.42 3.16 -4.94
N GLU A 222 -26.12 3.28 -6.23
CA GLU A 222 -24.76 3.16 -6.78
C GLU A 222 -23.83 4.21 -6.16
N ASP A 223 -24.24 5.48 -6.14
CA ASP A 223 -23.48 6.57 -5.53
C ASP A 223 -23.19 6.30 -4.04
N LEU A 224 -24.19 5.80 -3.30
CA LEU A 224 -24.02 5.47 -1.88
C LEU A 224 -23.15 4.23 -1.64
N GLN A 225 -23.13 3.30 -2.60
CA GLN A 225 -22.24 2.14 -2.55
C GLN A 225 -20.79 2.56 -2.79
N GLU A 226 -20.54 3.44 -3.75
CA GLU A 226 -19.22 4.06 -3.96
C GLU A 226 -18.76 4.82 -2.71
N ASP A 227 -19.62 5.66 -2.13
CA ASP A 227 -19.34 6.35 -0.85
C ASP A 227 -19.01 5.37 0.30
N LEU A 228 -19.68 4.21 0.33
CA LEU A 228 -19.45 3.19 1.35
C LEU A 228 -18.10 2.50 1.15
N GLU A 229 -17.77 2.13 -0.08
CA GLU A 229 -16.46 1.55 -0.44
C GLU A 229 -15.33 2.52 -0.08
N ASP A 230 -15.43 3.78 -0.48
CA ASP A 230 -14.50 4.85 -0.12
C ASP A 230 -14.34 4.99 1.41
N LEU A 231 -15.45 4.94 2.15
CA LEU A 231 -15.43 5.06 3.61
C LEU A 231 -14.79 3.84 4.28
N GLU A 232 -15.03 2.65 3.76
CA GLU A 232 -14.42 1.40 4.24
C GLU A 232 -12.90 1.41 4.05
N GLU A 233 -12.40 2.03 2.98
CA GLU A 233 -10.97 2.18 2.71
C GLU A 233 -10.28 3.29 3.53
N LYS A 234 -11.01 4.31 3.98
CA LYS A 234 -10.43 5.41 4.78
C LYS A 234 -9.78 4.92 6.08
N GLY A 235 -8.51 5.26 6.28
CA GLY A 235 -7.81 4.98 7.53
C GLY A 235 -8.36 5.78 8.73
N LEU A 236 -8.09 5.31 9.95
CA LEU A 236 -8.60 5.94 11.18
C LEU A 236 -8.11 7.38 11.42
N TYR A 237 -7.03 7.76 10.75
CA TYR A 237 -6.49 9.13 10.82
C TYR A 237 -7.46 10.17 10.25
N GLU A 238 -8.37 9.81 9.35
CA GLU A 238 -9.42 10.72 8.83
C GLU A 238 -10.45 11.10 9.92
N PHE A 239 -10.51 10.33 11.01
CA PHE A 239 -11.50 10.48 12.08
C PHE A 239 -10.93 11.04 13.39
N ASP A 240 -9.60 11.21 13.48
CA ASP A 240 -8.95 11.81 14.65
C ASP A 240 -7.66 12.55 14.24
N GLU A 241 -7.66 13.88 14.43
CA GLU A 241 -6.55 14.77 14.06
C GLU A 241 -5.22 14.41 14.73
N LEU A 242 -5.24 13.85 15.96
CA LEU A 242 -4.00 13.44 16.61
C LEU A 242 -3.48 12.11 16.07
N ILE A 243 -4.35 11.21 15.60
CA ILE A 243 -3.93 10.02 14.86
C ILE A 243 -3.33 10.45 13.51
N ALA A 244 -3.93 11.43 12.81
CA ALA A 244 -3.36 12.00 11.59
C ALA A 244 -1.98 12.59 11.81
N LYS A 245 -1.82 13.43 12.84
CA LYS A 245 -0.51 13.99 13.21
C LYS A 245 0.52 12.92 13.57
N LEU A 246 0.10 11.87 14.29
CA LEU A 246 0.98 10.76 14.61
C LEU A 246 1.43 10.02 13.34
N ARG A 247 0.50 9.76 12.42
CA ARG A 247 0.77 9.15 11.11
C ARG A 247 1.81 9.97 10.35
N GLU A 248 1.56 11.26 10.13
CA GLU A 248 2.49 12.14 9.40
C GLU A 248 3.91 12.09 9.98
N ASN A 249 4.03 12.15 11.31
CA ASN A 249 5.33 12.09 11.98
C ASN A 249 6.02 10.73 11.84
N MET A 250 5.26 9.64 11.93
CA MET A 250 5.80 8.28 11.75
C MET A 250 6.26 8.06 10.31
N LEU A 251 5.45 8.44 9.33
CA LEU A 251 5.77 8.33 7.91
C LEU A 251 7.03 9.12 7.55
N GLU A 252 7.15 10.36 8.04
CA GLU A 252 8.34 11.18 7.83
C GLU A 252 9.58 10.57 8.51
N SER A 253 9.42 10.04 9.72
CA SER A 253 10.51 9.37 10.43
C SER A 253 10.98 8.10 9.71
N MET A 254 10.05 7.30 9.18
CA MET A 254 10.33 6.13 8.34
C MET A 254 11.03 6.53 7.04
N ARG A 255 10.58 7.62 6.40
CA ARG A 255 11.23 8.17 5.20
C ARG A 255 12.67 8.50 5.47
N ILE A 256 12.96 9.28 6.52
CA ILE A 256 14.34 9.67 6.82
C ILE A 256 15.20 8.44 7.17
N ALA A 257 14.66 7.52 7.98
CA ALA A 257 15.36 6.27 8.33
C ALA A 257 15.67 5.42 7.09
N SER A 258 14.75 5.34 6.12
CA SER A 258 14.92 4.56 4.89
C SER A 258 15.95 5.16 3.92
N LEU A 259 16.26 6.45 4.05
CA LEU A 259 17.25 7.15 3.24
C LEU A 259 18.67 7.06 3.83
N GLY A 260 18.83 6.54 5.05
CA GLY A 260 20.14 6.35 5.69
C GLY A 260 20.81 7.65 6.12
N VAL A 261 20.03 8.68 6.49
CA VAL A 261 20.51 9.97 7.05
C VAL A 261 20.46 9.96 8.57
#